data_AF-B0SPD9-F1
#
_entry.id   AF-B0SPD9-F1
#
_cell.length_a   1.000
_cell.length_b   1.000
_cell.length_c   1.000
_cell.angle_alpha   90.00
_cell.angle_beta   90.00
_cell.angle_gamma   90.00
#
_symmetry.space_group_name_H-M   'P 1'
#
loop_
_entity.id
_entity.type
_entity.pdbx_description
1 polymer ?
#
loop_
_entity_poly.entity_id
_entity_poly.type
_entity_poly.pdbx_seq_one_letter_code
_entity_poly.pdbx_strand_id
1 'polypeptide(L)'
;MRAEDGKRMLSVPNLSSKDFFLSVFIFFSFIVSLSSEPTYRIVIDPGHGGVAKDPKSLHGDKYDSVTQTFLETYKQGTEHGSYTERKVVLDLAKEVHKILKLTETETGWKEFEGYLKLFSKKNDFTRVKLVSHLTRETSFDDDVSSDDPNAAYRLYDYPDSKTAVRKKGRLSKINEIKPQLVLSLHLNPAGKGQKGGMAAVLTPGYKTFSLLKKISNKEKSPNSFLKGPWSDWLVFQSGWSKLENATADTWIYFHGYWSKKNGKDTDLTKFEGYRQNMISWKYADDPNWEKNIGKKGPYAKSHEEFLETGRFWEREMGKKEEWRREGGKEGFGGDNHYVTKELMRFVQYGLPIQLKKLDTPYPELGPIQKPYISTYSLPTYTNALCAFIEIGYVNRSRDIKYLTQNKKETAISLAVGIYSLFVGLDVKKKLNLPYHPKGKKVNWERYETYFDEVL
;
A
#
# COMPACT_ATOMS: atom_id res chain seq x y z
N MET A 1 -48.94 83.11 -5.75
CA MET A 1 -50.17 82.30 -5.88
C MET A 1 -49.84 80.91 -5.32
N ARG A 2 -50.56 80.51 -4.24
CA ARG A 2 -50.77 79.16 -3.64
C ARG A 2 -49.86 78.00 -4.13
N ALA A 3 -49.30 77.11 -3.31
CA ALA A 3 -49.83 76.48 -2.10
C ALA A 3 -48.70 75.77 -1.30
N GLU A 4 -48.97 75.55 -0.02
CA GLU A 4 -48.31 74.63 0.91
C GLU A 4 -48.43 73.16 0.45
N ASP A 5 -47.46 72.28 0.75
CA ASP A 5 -47.62 71.26 1.81
C ASP A 5 -46.49 70.20 1.90
N GLY A 6 -46.11 69.96 3.15
CA GLY A 6 -45.52 68.78 3.81
C GLY A 6 -44.86 67.62 3.05
N LYS A 7 -43.62 67.31 3.45
CA LYS A 7 -43.13 65.91 3.53
C LYS A 7 -42.37 65.64 4.83
N ARG A 8 -42.87 64.62 5.54
CA ARG A 8 -42.44 64.08 6.84
C ARG A 8 -40.96 63.69 6.86
N MET A 9 -40.23 64.14 7.88
CA MET A 9 -38.98 63.50 8.30
C MET A 9 -39.29 62.17 8.97
N LEU A 10 -38.76 61.08 8.41
CA LEU A 10 -38.72 59.77 9.05
C LEU A 10 -37.60 59.78 10.10
N SER A 11 -37.97 59.58 11.35
CA SER A 11 -37.05 59.34 12.46
C SER A 11 -36.30 58.04 12.25
N VAL A 12 -34.98 58.11 12.16
CA VAL A 12 -34.09 56.93 12.18
C VAL A 12 -34.10 56.37 13.60
N PRO A 13 -34.34 55.06 13.83
CA PRO A 13 -34.25 54.48 15.15
C PRO A 13 -32.78 54.46 15.59
N ASN A 14 -32.49 55.03 16.77
CA ASN A 14 -31.24 54.81 17.47
C ASN A 14 -31.16 53.34 17.87
N LEU A 15 -30.45 52.51 17.10
CA LEU A 15 -29.99 51.22 17.59
C LEU A 15 -28.96 51.47 18.69
N SER A 16 -29.22 50.94 19.88
CA SER A 16 -28.30 51.02 20.99
C SER A 16 -27.02 50.25 20.66
N SER A 17 -25.86 50.71 21.14
CA SER A 17 -24.57 50.03 20.92
C SER A 17 -24.56 48.58 21.42
N LYS A 18 -25.49 48.19 22.29
CA LYS A 18 -25.66 46.81 22.78
C LYS A 18 -26.26 45.88 21.73
N ASP A 19 -27.12 46.39 20.83
CA ASP A 19 -27.80 45.57 19.82
C ASP A 19 -26.88 45.25 18.63
N PHE A 20 -25.91 46.13 18.35
CA PHE A 20 -24.85 45.88 17.35
C PHE A 20 -23.85 44.82 17.84
N PHE A 21 -23.45 44.87 19.12
CA PHE A 21 -22.55 43.87 19.70
C PHE A 21 -23.19 42.48 19.80
N LEU A 22 -24.49 42.38 20.10
CA LEU A 22 -25.20 41.10 20.14
C LEU A 22 -25.38 40.50 18.73
N SER A 23 -25.61 41.34 17.72
CA SER A 23 -25.74 40.92 16.33
C SER A 23 -24.40 40.45 15.73
N VAL A 24 -23.29 41.11 16.07
CA VAL A 24 -21.93 40.69 15.66
C VAL A 24 -21.50 39.40 16.38
N PHE A 25 -21.90 39.20 17.64
CA PHE A 25 -21.63 37.94 18.37
C PHE A 25 -22.45 36.76 17.83
N ILE A 26 -23.70 36.99 17.42
CA ILE A 26 -24.54 35.96 16.79
C ILE A 26 -24.02 35.64 15.39
N PHE A 27 -23.56 36.63 14.61
CA PHE A 27 -22.92 36.36 13.31
C PHE A 27 -21.56 35.65 13.44
N PHE A 28 -20.76 35.92 14.49
CA PHE A 28 -19.53 35.18 14.75
C PHE A 28 -19.77 33.77 15.33
N SER A 29 -20.92 33.54 15.97
CA SER A 29 -21.31 32.22 16.48
C SER A 29 -21.90 31.30 15.41
N PHE A 30 -22.35 31.85 14.27
CA PHE A 30 -22.82 31.07 13.12
C PHE A 30 -21.73 30.75 12.08
N ILE A 31 -20.50 31.24 12.29
CA ILE A 31 -19.30 30.71 11.62
C ILE A 31 -18.64 29.66 12.54
N VAL A 32 -19.44 28.79 13.17
CA VAL A 32 -18.95 27.45 13.44
C VAL A 32 -18.86 26.80 12.07
N SER A 33 -17.66 26.85 11.49
CA SER A 33 -17.32 26.19 10.25
C SER A 33 -18.03 24.83 10.18
N LEU A 34 -18.98 24.68 9.26
CA LEU A 34 -19.31 23.40 8.64
C LEU A 34 -18.07 22.91 7.88
N SER A 35 -16.96 22.69 8.58
CA SER A 35 -15.82 21.96 8.04
C SER A 35 -16.22 20.50 8.14
N SER A 36 -16.63 19.91 7.02
CA SER A 36 -16.79 18.47 6.91
C SER A 36 -15.55 17.76 7.46
N GLU A 37 -15.71 16.66 8.21
CA GLU A 37 -14.55 15.96 8.75
C GLU A 37 -13.62 15.49 7.62
N PRO A 38 -12.29 15.64 7.76
CA PRO A 38 -11.35 15.16 6.76
C PRO A 38 -11.58 13.69 6.45
N THR A 39 -11.68 13.36 5.16
CA THR A 39 -11.98 12.02 4.68
C THR A 39 -10.79 11.47 3.90
N TYR A 40 -10.34 10.28 4.29
CA TYR A 40 -9.24 9.57 3.63
C TYR A 40 -9.73 8.20 3.18
N ARG A 41 -9.23 7.74 2.03
CA ARG A 41 -9.56 6.47 1.41
C ARG A 41 -8.41 5.49 1.64
N ILE A 42 -8.77 4.33 2.18
CA ILE A 42 -7.84 3.26 2.51
C ILE A 42 -8.30 2.01 1.79
N VAL A 43 -7.37 1.32 1.15
CA VAL A 43 -7.62 -0.03 0.65
C VAL A 43 -6.90 -1.01 1.56
N ILE A 44 -7.60 -2.06 1.97
CA ILE A 44 -7.02 -3.20 2.68
C ILE A 44 -7.01 -4.37 1.69
N ASP A 45 -5.81 -4.81 1.35
CA ASP A 45 -5.56 -5.87 0.39
C ASP A 45 -5.08 -7.14 1.12
N PRO A 46 -5.98 -8.05 1.49
CA PRO A 46 -5.57 -9.36 1.98
C PRO A 46 -4.95 -10.16 0.82
N GLY A 47 -3.66 -10.51 0.98
CA GLY A 47 -2.88 -11.21 -0.03
C GLY A 47 -3.56 -12.49 -0.55
N HIS A 48 -3.27 -12.83 -1.80
CA HIS A 48 -3.75 -14.05 -2.46
C HIS A 48 -5.29 -14.11 -2.55
N GLY A 49 -5.88 -15.28 -2.34
CA GLY A 49 -7.33 -15.50 -2.37
C GLY A 49 -7.72 -16.74 -3.16
N GLY A 50 -7.01 -17.01 -4.25
CA GLY A 50 -7.21 -18.18 -5.11
C GLY A 50 -6.31 -19.38 -4.79
N VAL A 51 -6.12 -20.24 -5.80
CA VAL A 51 -5.37 -21.50 -5.72
C VAL A 51 -4.49 -21.71 -6.97
N ALA A 52 -3.34 -22.37 -6.81
CA ALA A 52 -2.49 -22.79 -7.92
C ALA A 52 -3.10 -24.02 -8.60
N LYS A 53 -3.88 -23.79 -9.66
CA LYS A 53 -4.57 -24.84 -10.43
C LYS A 53 -3.99 -24.94 -11.84
N ASP A 54 -3.86 -26.16 -12.35
CA ASP A 54 -3.50 -26.41 -13.74
C ASP A 54 -4.73 -26.52 -14.65
N PRO A 55 -4.63 -26.12 -15.93
CA PRO A 55 -3.42 -25.60 -16.58
C PRO A 55 -3.22 -24.10 -16.32
N LYS A 56 -1.95 -23.66 -16.24
CA LYS A 56 -1.56 -22.23 -16.13
C LYS A 56 -2.24 -21.34 -17.17
N SER A 57 -2.42 -21.82 -18.40
CA SER A 57 -3.06 -21.06 -19.48
C SER A 57 -4.51 -20.65 -19.18
N LEU A 58 -5.18 -21.29 -18.23
CA LEU A 58 -6.54 -20.96 -17.81
C LEU A 58 -6.59 -20.33 -16.42
N HIS A 59 -5.78 -20.85 -15.49
CA HIS A 59 -5.89 -20.50 -14.07
C HIS A 59 -4.71 -19.67 -13.55
N GLY A 60 -3.77 -19.26 -14.42
CA GLY A 60 -2.62 -18.45 -14.03
C GLY A 60 -2.97 -17.03 -13.59
N ASP A 61 -1.92 -16.25 -13.33
CA ASP A 61 -1.96 -14.81 -13.11
C ASP A 61 -0.99 -14.12 -14.09
N LYS A 62 -1.01 -12.79 -14.13
CA LYS A 62 -0.16 -11.97 -15.02
C LYS A 62 -0.41 -12.32 -16.48
N TYR A 63 -1.62 -12.01 -16.94
CA TYR A 63 -2.00 -12.19 -18.33
C TYR A 63 -1.26 -11.21 -19.23
N ASP A 64 -0.49 -11.74 -20.16
CA ASP A 64 0.25 -10.97 -21.15
C ASP A 64 -0.56 -10.83 -22.45
N SER A 65 -0.78 -9.58 -22.86
CA SER A 65 -1.52 -9.27 -24.09
C SER A 65 -0.77 -9.73 -25.35
N VAL A 66 0.55 -9.83 -25.28
CA VAL A 66 1.41 -10.12 -26.45
C VAL A 66 1.35 -11.61 -26.79
N THR A 67 1.59 -12.45 -25.78
CA THR A 67 1.57 -13.91 -25.92
C THR A 67 0.17 -14.50 -25.72
N GLN A 68 -0.81 -13.68 -25.33
CA GLN A 68 -2.19 -14.06 -25.05
C GLN A 68 -2.33 -15.20 -24.03
N THR A 69 -1.40 -15.30 -23.08
CA THR A 69 -1.37 -16.34 -22.05
C THR A 69 -1.01 -15.76 -20.69
N PHE A 70 -1.26 -16.54 -19.63
CA PHE A 70 -0.77 -16.22 -18.30
C PHE A 70 0.71 -16.60 -18.19
N LEU A 71 1.53 -15.65 -17.74
CA LEU A 71 2.96 -15.86 -17.61
C LEU A 71 3.31 -16.61 -16.33
N GLU A 72 2.53 -16.42 -15.26
CA GLU A 72 2.79 -17.02 -13.95
C GLU A 72 1.66 -17.97 -13.53
N THR A 73 2.02 -19.05 -12.82
CA THR A 73 1.03 -19.81 -12.03
C THR A 73 0.48 -18.90 -10.94
N TYR A 74 -0.81 -19.00 -10.65
CA TYR A 74 -1.41 -18.23 -9.58
C TYR A 74 -0.72 -18.54 -8.23
N LYS A 75 -0.26 -17.49 -7.53
CA LYS A 75 0.39 -17.64 -6.24
C LYS A 75 -0.68 -17.72 -5.16
N GLN A 76 -0.94 -18.91 -4.64
CA GLN A 76 -1.99 -19.15 -3.62
C GLN A 76 -1.63 -18.71 -2.19
N GLY A 77 -0.35 -18.37 -1.96
CA GLY A 77 0.20 -18.05 -0.64
C GLY A 77 0.76 -19.28 0.05
N THR A 78 1.29 -19.08 1.25
CA THR A 78 1.89 -20.15 2.07
C THR A 78 0.87 -20.89 2.92
N GLU A 79 1.14 -22.15 3.26
CA GLU A 79 0.25 -23.04 4.01
C GLU A 79 1.04 -23.86 5.05
N HIS A 80 0.45 -24.08 6.22
CA HIS A 80 1.01 -24.94 7.26
C HIS A 80 -0.08 -25.57 8.13
N GLY A 81 -0.23 -26.90 8.04
CA GLY A 81 -1.32 -27.60 8.71
C GLY A 81 -2.68 -27.12 8.20
N SER A 82 -3.57 -26.70 9.11
CA SER A 82 -4.87 -26.14 8.77
C SER A 82 -4.86 -24.63 8.47
N TYR A 83 -3.70 -23.97 8.61
CA TYR A 83 -3.59 -22.53 8.35
C TYR A 83 -3.15 -22.26 6.93
N THR A 84 -3.97 -21.51 6.20
CA THR A 84 -3.64 -20.97 4.89
C THR A 84 -3.49 -19.46 4.99
N GLU A 85 -2.47 -18.91 4.31
CA GLU A 85 -2.25 -17.47 4.29
C GLU A 85 -3.51 -16.72 3.84
N ARG A 86 -4.10 -17.14 2.72
CA ARG A 86 -5.30 -16.53 2.12
C ARG A 86 -6.47 -16.37 3.11
N LYS A 87 -6.65 -17.30 4.04
CA LYS A 87 -7.71 -17.25 5.05
C LYS A 87 -7.32 -16.36 6.22
N VAL A 88 -6.13 -16.56 6.78
CA VAL A 88 -5.65 -15.81 7.96
C VAL A 88 -5.60 -14.30 7.67
N VAL A 89 -5.06 -13.90 6.52
CA VAL A 89 -4.95 -12.47 6.17
C VAL A 89 -6.29 -11.85 5.78
N LEU A 90 -7.22 -12.63 5.17
CA LEU A 90 -8.59 -12.17 4.90
C LEU A 90 -9.33 -11.87 6.20
N ASP A 91 -9.26 -12.80 7.14
CA ASP A 91 -9.92 -12.68 8.43
C ASP A 91 -9.39 -11.47 9.22
N LEU A 92 -8.08 -11.22 9.18
CA LEU A 92 -7.49 -10.04 9.81
C LEU A 92 -7.90 -8.75 9.07
N ALA A 93 -7.89 -8.76 7.74
CA ALA A 93 -8.30 -7.61 6.93
C ALA A 93 -9.76 -7.19 7.20
N LYS A 94 -10.67 -8.16 7.31
CA LYS A 94 -12.08 -7.91 7.68
C LYS A 94 -12.19 -7.25 9.06
N GLU A 95 -11.38 -7.68 10.03
CA GLU A 95 -11.38 -7.08 11.37
C GLU A 95 -10.81 -5.65 11.32
N VAL A 96 -9.71 -5.40 10.60
CA VAL A 96 -9.18 -4.04 10.41
C VAL A 96 -10.22 -3.13 9.76
N HIS A 97 -10.88 -3.61 8.70
CA HIS A 97 -11.95 -2.89 8.01
C HIS A 97 -13.07 -2.49 8.98
N LYS A 98 -13.54 -3.44 9.80
CA LYS A 98 -14.56 -3.21 10.83
C LYS A 98 -14.15 -2.13 11.84
N ILE A 99 -12.90 -2.14 12.31
CA ILE A 99 -12.41 -1.12 13.25
C ILE A 99 -12.31 0.25 12.57
N LEU A 100 -11.85 0.33 11.31
CA LEU A 100 -11.81 1.60 10.58
C LEU A 100 -13.20 2.18 10.30
N LYS A 101 -14.21 1.32 10.07
CA LYS A 101 -15.61 1.73 9.89
C LYS A 101 -16.19 2.49 11.08
N LEU A 102 -15.66 2.28 12.29
CA LEU A 102 -16.04 3.07 13.46
C LEU A 102 -15.81 4.57 13.25
N THR A 103 -14.82 4.96 12.45
CA THR A 103 -14.52 6.38 12.19
C THR A 103 -15.58 7.11 11.35
N GLU A 104 -16.49 6.39 10.69
CA GLU A 104 -17.46 6.98 9.76
C GLU A 104 -18.70 7.56 10.46
N THR A 105 -18.98 7.16 11.70
CA THR A 105 -20.16 7.60 12.48
C THR A 105 -19.75 8.25 13.79
N GLU A 106 -20.65 9.02 14.41
CA GLU A 106 -20.34 9.69 15.69
C GLU A 106 -20.24 8.70 16.85
N THR A 107 -21.20 7.77 16.93
CA THR A 107 -21.18 6.67 17.91
C THR A 107 -19.95 5.79 17.75
N GLY A 108 -19.63 5.39 16.51
CA GLY A 108 -18.43 4.61 16.24
C GLY A 108 -17.15 5.38 16.58
N TRP A 109 -17.12 6.69 16.31
CA TRP A 109 -15.96 7.51 16.65
C TRP A 109 -15.67 7.51 18.15
N LYS A 110 -16.70 7.50 19.01
CA LYS A 110 -16.52 7.37 20.47
C LYS A 110 -15.89 6.04 20.88
N GLU A 111 -16.27 4.94 20.21
CA GLU A 111 -15.59 3.66 20.40
C GLU A 111 -14.13 3.71 19.94
N PHE A 112 -13.87 4.29 18.76
CA PHE A 112 -12.54 4.42 18.21
C PHE A 112 -11.62 5.31 19.07
N GLU A 113 -12.14 6.41 19.63
CA GLU A 113 -11.44 7.24 20.64
C GLU A 113 -11.02 6.40 21.85
N GLY A 114 -11.86 5.45 22.27
CA GLY A 114 -11.53 4.47 23.31
C GLY A 114 -10.26 3.70 22.98
N TYR A 115 -10.13 3.23 21.73
CA TYR A 115 -8.90 2.60 21.26
C TYR A 115 -7.71 3.56 21.23
N LEU A 116 -7.88 4.79 20.72
CA LEU A 116 -6.79 5.80 20.69
C LEU A 116 -6.23 6.10 22.09
N LYS A 117 -7.09 6.17 23.11
CA LYS A 117 -6.70 6.41 24.52
C LYS A 117 -5.82 5.31 25.09
N LEU A 118 -5.88 4.08 24.57
CA LEU A 118 -4.96 3.02 24.99
C LEU A 118 -3.50 3.39 24.63
N PHE A 119 -3.31 4.00 23.47
CA PHE A 119 -2.00 4.30 22.88
C PHE A 119 -1.50 5.71 23.19
N SER A 120 -2.38 6.70 23.34
CA SER A 120 -2.00 8.11 23.39
C SER A 120 -1.95 8.72 24.78
N LYS A 121 -1.03 9.67 25.01
CA LYS A 121 -1.01 10.51 26.21
C LYS A 121 -2.18 11.50 26.27
N LYS A 122 -2.77 11.80 25.12
CA LYS A 122 -3.89 12.74 24.98
C LYS A 122 -5.23 12.03 25.19
N ASN A 123 -6.26 12.82 25.48
CA ASN A 123 -7.64 12.37 25.62
C ASN A 123 -8.58 12.99 24.58
N ASP A 124 -8.08 13.95 23.81
CA ASP A 124 -8.72 14.65 22.70
C ASP A 124 -8.06 14.25 21.36
N PHE A 125 -8.90 13.99 20.35
CA PHE A 125 -8.45 13.46 19.07
C PHE A 125 -9.15 14.18 17.91
N THR A 126 -8.42 14.48 16.85
CA THR A 126 -8.99 15.02 15.60
C THR A 126 -9.84 13.97 14.93
N ARG A 127 -11.15 14.21 14.84
CA ARG A 127 -12.05 13.33 14.10
C ARG A 127 -11.75 13.36 12.60
N VAL A 128 -11.68 12.17 12.01
CA VAL A 128 -11.51 11.94 10.58
C VAL A 128 -12.35 10.74 10.15
N LYS A 129 -12.70 10.66 8.87
CA LYS A 129 -13.32 9.48 8.27
C LYS A 129 -12.27 8.68 7.51
N LEU A 130 -11.99 7.48 7.96
CA LEU A 130 -11.08 6.53 7.30
C LEU A 130 -11.93 5.53 6.50
N VAL A 131 -12.35 5.96 5.31
CA VAL A 131 -13.19 5.17 4.42
C VAL A 131 -12.37 4.01 3.86
N SER A 132 -12.62 2.82 4.38
CA SER A 132 -11.85 1.63 4.02
C SER A 132 -12.60 0.73 3.05
N HIS A 133 -11.85 0.07 2.16
CA HIS A 133 -12.35 -0.89 1.16
C HIS A 133 -11.53 -2.17 1.20
N LEU A 134 -12.17 -3.32 1.09
CA LEU A 134 -11.49 -4.62 0.92
C LEU A 134 -11.33 -4.92 -0.58
N THR A 135 -10.17 -5.44 -0.99
CA THR A 135 -9.97 -5.88 -2.39
C THR A 135 -10.66 -7.20 -2.69
N ARG A 136 -10.97 -7.99 -1.65
CA ARG A 136 -11.77 -9.22 -1.69
C ARG A 136 -12.42 -9.47 -0.33
N GLU A 137 -13.60 -10.09 -0.36
CA GLU A 137 -14.34 -10.48 0.84
C GLU A 137 -14.41 -12.01 1.03
N THR A 138 -13.94 -12.76 0.05
CA THR A 138 -13.94 -14.23 0.02
C THR A 138 -12.55 -14.77 -0.31
N SER A 139 -12.37 -16.08 -0.18
CA SER A 139 -11.27 -16.86 -0.74
C SER A 139 -11.81 -18.08 -1.50
N PHE A 140 -10.90 -18.81 -2.14
CA PHE A 140 -11.16 -20.12 -2.74
C PHE A 140 -11.89 -21.07 -1.79
N ASP A 141 -11.63 -20.97 -0.49
CA ASP A 141 -12.23 -21.85 0.52
C ASP A 141 -13.75 -21.63 0.68
N ASP A 142 -14.29 -20.51 0.19
CA ASP A 142 -15.74 -20.20 0.23
C ASP A 142 -16.51 -20.75 -0.98
N ASP A 143 -15.83 -21.00 -2.11
CA ASP A 143 -16.41 -21.60 -3.32
C ASP A 143 -15.34 -22.41 -4.08
N VAL A 144 -15.13 -23.63 -3.59
CA VAL A 144 -14.15 -24.57 -4.18
C VAL A 144 -14.59 -25.10 -5.55
N SER A 145 -15.87 -24.96 -5.89
CA SER A 145 -16.48 -25.49 -7.11
C SER A 145 -16.37 -24.55 -8.32
N SER A 146 -15.89 -23.32 -8.13
CA SER A 146 -15.75 -22.34 -9.22
C SER A 146 -14.88 -22.86 -10.38
N ASP A 147 -15.40 -22.69 -11.60
CA ASP A 147 -14.68 -23.01 -12.84
C ASP A 147 -13.38 -22.20 -12.96
N ASP A 148 -13.40 -20.94 -12.56
CA ASP A 148 -12.24 -20.06 -12.49
C ASP A 148 -12.03 -19.56 -11.05
N PRO A 149 -11.35 -20.35 -10.20
CA PRO A 149 -11.20 -20.04 -8.78
C PRO A 149 -10.35 -18.81 -8.50
N ASN A 150 -9.70 -18.25 -9.53
CA ASN A 150 -8.75 -17.14 -9.40
C ASN A 150 -9.30 -15.82 -9.91
N ALA A 151 -10.40 -15.80 -10.67
CA ALA A 151 -10.97 -14.61 -11.31
C ALA A 151 -11.13 -13.42 -10.36
N ALA A 152 -11.72 -13.63 -9.19
CA ALA A 152 -11.95 -12.54 -8.23
C ALA A 152 -10.66 -12.01 -7.58
N TYR A 153 -9.58 -12.80 -7.62
CA TYR A 153 -8.38 -12.61 -6.79
C TYR A 153 -7.10 -12.32 -7.59
N ARG A 154 -7.13 -12.43 -8.92
CA ARG A 154 -6.00 -12.11 -9.81
C ARG A 154 -5.49 -10.70 -9.55
N LEU A 155 -4.17 -10.58 -9.47
CA LEU A 155 -3.54 -9.29 -9.21
C LEU A 155 -3.68 -8.36 -10.43
N TYR A 156 -3.52 -8.92 -11.62
CA TYR A 156 -3.52 -8.21 -12.90
C TYR A 156 -4.83 -8.40 -13.65
N ASP A 157 -5.09 -7.49 -14.60
CA ASP A 157 -6.23 -7.60 -15.50
C ASP A 157 -6.11 -8.84 -16.39
N TYR A 158 -7.25 -9.48 -16.67
CA TYR A 158 -7.30 -10.78 -17.33
C TYR A 158 -8.49 -10.86 -18.30
N PRO A 159 -8.43 -11.65 -19.38
CA PRO A 159 -9.57 -11.88 -20.23
C PRO A 159 -10.61 -12.74 -19.51
N ASP A 160 -11.88 -12.37 -19.63
CA ASP A 160 -12.98 -13.23 -19.25
C ASP A 160 -12.99 -14.49 -20.12
N SER A 161 -13.03 -15.67 -19.51
CA SER A 161 -12.90 -16.94 -20.24
C SER A 161 -14.06 -17.22 -21.20
N LYS A 162 -15.23 -16.60 -20.98
CA LYS A 162 -16.44 -16.82 -21.79
C LYS A 162 -16.60 -15.77 -22.89
N THR A 163 -16.20 -14.53 -22.61
CA THR A 163 -16.43 -13.37 -23.49
C THR A 163 -15.17 -12.79 -24.12
N ALA A 164 -13.99 -13.22 -23.67
CA ALA A 164 -12.67 -12.63 -23.98
C ALA A 164 -12.51 -11.15 -23.61
N VAL A 165 -13.56 -10.49 -23.10
CA VAL A 165 -13.52 -9.10 -22.64
C VAL A 165 -12.61 -9.00 -21.42
N ARG A 166 -11.66 -8.07 -21.45
CA ARG A 166 -10.73 -7.87 -20.33
C ARG A 166 -11.48 -7.39 -19.07
N LYS A 167 -11.23 -8.04 -17.94
CA LYS A 167 -11.75 -7.73 -16.62
C LYS A 167 -10.65 -7.13 -15.75
N LYS A 168 -11.05 -6.24 -14.84
CA LYS A 168 -10.17 -5.59 -13.88
C LYS A 168 -9.69 -6.59 -12.82
N GLY A 169 -8.38 -6.74 -12.69
CA GLY A 169 -7.73 -7.38 -11.56
C GLY A 169 -7.65 -6.46 -10.35
N ARG A 170 -6.99 -6.93 -9.28
CA ARG A 170 -6.88 -6.15 -8.03
C ARG A 170 -6.18 -4.81 -8.25
N LEU A 171 -5.07 -4.73 -8.98
CA LEU A 171 -4.36 -3.46 -9.18
C LEU A 171 -5.25 -2.36 -9.79
N SER A 172 -6.02 -2.69 -10.84
CA SER A 172 -6.97 -1.76 -11.46
C SER A 172 -8.08 -1.34 -10.51
N LYS A 173 -8.66 -2.29 -9.77
CA LYS A 173 -9.70 -2.00 -8.76
C LYS A 173 -9.19 -1.09 -7.64
N ILE A 174 -7.98 -1.33 -7.14
CA ILE A 174 -7.34 -0.49 -6.11
C ILE A 174 -7.17 0.93 -6.63
N ASN A 175 -6.65 1.08 -7.84
CA ASN A 175 -6.39 2.36 -8.47
C ASN A 175 -7.68 3.16 -8.74
N GLU A 176 -8.77 2.49 -9.11
CA GLU A 176 -10.08 3.12 -9.29
C GLU A 176 -10.65 3.74 -8.00
N ILE A 177 -10.32 3.17 -6.84
CA ILE A 177 -10.71 3.70 -5.52
C ILE A 177 -9.93 4.98 -5.16
N LYS A 178 -8.80 5.26 -5.84
CA LYS A 178 -7.94 6.42 -5.59
C LYS A 178 -7.50 6.55 -4.12
N PRO A 179 -6.98 5.49 -3.48
CA PRO A 179 -6.66 5.52 -2.06
C PRO A 179 -5.38 6.32 -1.78
N GLN A 180 -5.33 6.98 -0.62
CA GLN A 180 -4.09 7.55 -0.10
C GLN A 180 -3.17 6.44 0.45
N LEU A 181 -3.75 5.39 1.04
CA LEU A 181 -3.03 4.27 1.64
C LEU A 181 -3.59 2.92 1.19
N VAL A 182 -2.70 2.01 0.79
CA VAL A 182 -2.98 0.59 0.60
C VAL A 182 -2.27 -0.17 1.72
N LEU A 183 -3.02 -0.92 2.52
CA LEU A 183 -2.49 -1.89 3.47
C LEU A 183 -2.53 -3.28 2.83
N SER A 184 -1.38 -3.83 2.44
CA SER A 184 -1.27 -5.20 1.94
C SER A 184 -0.81 -6.13 3.04
N LEU A 185 -1.57 -7.19 3.32
CA LEU A 185 -1.30 -8.15 4.39
C LEU A 185 -0.96 -9.53 3.82
N HIS A 186 0.22 -10.03 4.18
CA HIS A 186 0.77 -11.32 3.74
C HIS A 186 1.41 -12.09 4.91
N LEU A 187 1.69 -13.37 4.69
CA LEU A 187 2.46 -14.22 5.59
C LEU A 187 3.63 -14.88 4.88
N ASN A 188 4.71 -15.08 5.64
CA ASN A 188 5.85 -15.83 5.15
C ASN A 188 5.92 -17.26 5.71
N PRO A 189 6.58 -18.19 5.00
CA PRO A 189 7.10 -19.41 5.61
C PRO A 189 8.44 -19.12 6.31
N ALA A 190 8.59 -19.55 7.56
CA ALA A 190 9.87 -19.39 8.28
C ALA A 190 10.79 -20.58 7.98
N GLY A 191 11.98 -20.27 7.48
CA GLY A 191 13.07 -21.25 7.35
C GLY A 191 13.67 -21.66 8.69
N LYS A 192 14.61 -22.61 8.65
CA LYS A 192 15.36 -23.07 9.83
C LYS A 192 16.03 -21.89 10.53
N GLY A 193 15.81 -21.76 11.85
CA GLY A 193 16.38 -20.69 12.67
C GLY A 193 15.68 -19.33 12.57
N GLN A 194 14.71 -19.12 11.65
CA GLN A 194 14.02 -17.85 11.53
C GLN A 194 13.03 -17.63 12.68
N LYS A 195 13.18 -16.55 13.46
CA LYS A 195 12.43 -16.30 14.70
C LYS A 195 10.97 -15.91 14.51
N GLY A 196 10.50 -15.78 13.27
CA GLY A 196 9.17 -15.22 12.97
C GLY A 196 9.17 -13.68 13.05
N GLY A 197 8.00 -13.09 13.26
CA GLY A 197 7.82 -11.64 13.36
C GLY A 197 7.31 -11.01 12.06
N MET A 198 7.50 -9.69 11.93
CA MET A 198 6.96 -8.93 10.81
C MET A 198 8.05 -8.39 9.90
N ALA A 199 7.81 -8.30 8.59
CA ALA A 199 8.73 -7.67 7.66
C ALA A 199 8.00 -6.71 6.71
N ALA A 200 8.72 -5.69 6.26
CA ALA A 200 8.27 -4.87 5.14
C ALA A 200 8.64 -5.52 3.82
N VAL A 201 7.83 -5.32 2.79
CA VAL A 201 8.18 -5.63 1.41
C VAL A 201 8.32 -4.33 0.63
N LEU A 202 9.48 -4.13 0.03
CA LEU A 202 9.85 -2.88 -0.62
C LEU A 202 10.23 -3.14 -2.07
N THR A 203 9.86 -2.18 -2.91
CA THR A 203 10.37 -2.06 -4.27
C THR A 203 11.02 -0.68 -4.40
N PRO A 204 12.27 -0.59 -4.88
CA PRO A 204 12.90 0.70 -5.12
C PRO A 204 12.19 1.52 -6.20
N GLY A 205 12.60 2.79 -6.32
CA GLY A 205 12.16 3.66 -7.40
C GLY A 205 13.12 3.61 -8.60
N TYR A 206 12.79 4.42 -9.61
CA TYR A 206 13.56 4.53 -10.84
C TYR A 206 15.06 4.82 -10.62
N LYS A 207 15.41 5.63 -9.62
CA LYS A 207 16.81 6.00 -9.34
C LYS A 207 17.68 4.79 -9.02
N THR A 208 17.17 3.86 -8.22
CA THR A 208 17.90 2.63 -7.88
C THR A 208 18.00 1.68 -9.06
N PHE A 209 16.92 1.49 -9.83
CA PHE A 209 16.97 0.68 -11.05
C PHE A 209 17.90 1.29 -12.11
N SER A 210 17.90 2.61 -12.28
CA SER A 210 18.83 3.31 -13.17
C SER A 210 20.30 3.13 -12.73
N LEU A 211 20.58 3.13 -11.42
CA LEU A 211 21.92 2.80 -10.91
C LEU A 211 22.33 1.36 -11.28
N LEU A 212 21.42 0.39 -11.10
CA LEU A 212 21.68 -1.01 -11.43
C LEU A 212 21.86 -1.22 -12.95
N LYS A 213 21.09 -0.53 -13.79
CA LYS A 213 21.28 -0.46 -15.26
C LYS A 213 22.69 0.06 -15.59
N LYS A 214 23.14 1.14 -14.95
CA LYS A 214 24.49 1.69 -15.13
C LYS A 214 25.59 0.73 -14.66
N ILE A 215 25.37 -0.03 -13.59
CA ILE A 215 26.31 -1.09 -13.15
C ILE A 215 26.38 -2.20 -14.20
N SER A 216 25.22 -2.66 -14.70
CA SER A 216 25.10 -3.64 -15.78
C SER A 216 25.86 -3.21 -17.04
N ASN A 217 25.76 -1.92 -17.41
CA ASN A 217 26.48 -1.32 -18.54
C ASN A 217 27.97 -1.01 -18.26
N LYS A 218 28.50 -1.30 -17.06
CA LYS A 218 29.85 -0.93 -16.60
C LYS A 218 30.13 0.59 -16.52
N GLU A 219 29.09 1.42 -16.49
CA GLU A 219 29.19 2.87 -16.31
C GLU A 219 29.35 3.26 -14.82
N LYS A 220 29.00 2.35 -13.90
CA LYS A 220 29.15 2.52 -12.46
C LYS A 220 29.75 1.27 -11.80
N SER A 221 30.45 1.49 -10.69
CA SER A 221 31.02 0.40 -9.90
C SER A 221 29.93 -0.39 -9.16
N PRO A 222 30.02 -1.74 -9.10
CA PRO A 222 29.21 -2.57 -8.22
C PRO A 222 29.15 -2.09 -6.76
N ASN A 223 30.23 -1.46 -6.27
CA ASN A 223 30.31 -0.95 -4.91
C ASN A 223 29.26 0.12 -4.58
N SER A 224 28.77 0.85 -5.59
CA SER A 224 27.70 1.84 -5.41
C SER A 224 26.38 1.20 -4.95
N PHE A 225 26.14 -0.07 -5.31
CA PHE A 225 25.01 -0.85 -4.81
C PHE A 225 25.36 -1.60 -3.51
N LEU A 226 26.50 -2.29 -3.48
CA LEU A 226 26.87 -3.18 -2.37
C LEU A 226 27.07 -2.47 -1.04
N LYS A 227 27.44 -1.18 -1.05
CA LYS A 227 27.55 -0.33 0.15
C LYS A 227 26.27 0.46 0.44
N GLY A 228 25.27 0.36 -0.43
CA GLY A 228 24.00 1.08 -0.32
C GLY A 228 22.97 0.38 0.57
N PRO A 229 21.88 1.08 0.92
CA PRO A 229 20.83 0.53 1.76
C PRO A 229 20.02 -0.59 1.08
N TRP A 230 20.08 -0.67 -0.26
CA TRP A 230 19.41 -1.68 -1.07
C TRP A 230 20.22 -2.97 -1.25
N SER A 231 21.41 -3.07 -0.65
CA SER A 231 22.33 -4.21 -0.83
C SER A 231 21.79 -5.54 -0.30
N ASP A 232 20.80 -5.52 0.58
CA ASP A 232 20.16 -6.71 1.16
C ASP A 232 19.03 -7.27 0.27
N TRP A 233 19.27 -7.32 -1.04
CA TRP A 233 18.30 -7.78 -2.04
C TRP A 233 17.92 -9.25 -1.84
N LEU A 234 16.69 -9.60 -2.21
CA LEU A 234 16.19 -10.97 -2.18
C LEU A 234 16.99 -11.85 -3.17
N VAL A 235 17.37 -13.05 -2.73
CA VAL A 235 17.98 -14.06 -3.61
C VAL A 235 16.88 -15.04 -4.03
N PHE A 236 16.37 -14.88 -5.24
CA PHE A 236 15.33 -15.74 -5.81
C PHE A 236 15.91 -16.75 -6.82
N GLN A 237 17.04 -16.41 -7.45
CA GLN A 237 17.81 -17.34 -8.28
C GLN A 237 18.97 -17.91 -7.46
N SER A 238 18.88 -19.20 -7.13
CA SER A 238 19.94 -19.90 -6.39
C SER A 238 21.27 -19.87 -7.16
N GLY A 239 22.37 -19.73 -6.42
CA GLY A 239 23.73 -19.60 -6.99
C GLY A 239 24.07 -18.23 -7.60
N TRP A 240 23.17 -17.24 -7.47
CA TRP A 240 23.41 -15.85 -7.83
C TRP A 240 23.56 -15.00 -6.55
N SER A 241 24.45 -14.03 -6.60
CA SER A 241 24.64 -13.00 -5.58
C SER A 241 23.46 -12.03 -5.53
N LYS A 242 23.38 -11.23 -4.47
CA LYS A 242 22.35 -10.19 -4.33
C LYS A 242 22.41 -9.16 -5.46
N LEU A 243 23.60 -8.79 -5.90
CA LEU A 243 23.76 -7.87 -7.04
C LEU A 243 23.29 -8.50 -8.34
N GLU A 244 23.59 -9.78 -8.59
CA GLU A 244 23.12 -10.48 -9.79
C GLU A 244 21.59 -10.61 -9.80
N ASN A 245 20.96 -10.92 -8.67
CA ASN A 245 19.49 -10.92 -8.55
C ASN A 245 18.89 -9.52 -8.73
N ALA A 246 19.47 -8.49 -8.09
CA ALA A 246 19.04 -7.09 -8.27
C ALA A 246 19.18 -6.63 -9.72
N THR A 247 20.23 -7.09 -10.42
CA THR A 247 20.42 -6.83 -11.84
C THR A 247 19.33 -7.53 -12.65
N ALA A 248 19.04 -8.81 -12.41
CA ALA A 248 17.95 -9.50 -13.11
C ALA A 248 16.60 -8.79 -12.96
N ASP A 249 16.25 -8.40 -11.73
CA ASP A 249 15.04 -7.60 -11.43
C ASP A 249 15.04 -6.26 -12.19
N THR A 250 16.20 -5.63 -12.33
CA THR A 250 16.33 -4.38 -13.10
C THR A 250 16.04 -4.58 -14.59
N TRP A 251 16.52 -5.67 -15.18
CA TRP A 251 16.22 -6.03 -16.56
C TRP A 251 14.71 -6.30 -16.73
N ILE A 252 14.09 -7.03 -15.80
CA ILE A 252 12.64 -7.27 -15.80
C ILE A 252 11.87 -5.95 -15.71
N TYR A 253 12.28 -5.04 -14.81
CA TYR A 253 11.65 -3.74 -14.62
C TYR A 253 11.65 -2.88 -15.88
N PHE A 254 12.77 -2.83 -16.61
CA PHE A 254 12.88 -2.01 -17.81
C PHE A 254 12.17 -2.61 -19.02
N HIS A 255 12.41 -3.88 -19.33
CA HIS A 255 11.98 -4.46 -20.60
C HIS A 255 11.31 -5.84 -20.49
N GLY A 256 11.06 -6.33 -19.28
CA GLY A 256 10.29 -7.56 -19.08
C GLY A 256 11.05 -8.86 -19.34
N TYR A 257 12.37 -8.81 -19.52
CA TYR A 257 13.19 -10.01 -19.69
C TYR A 257 14.22 -10.08 -18.56
N TRP A 258 14.65 -11.29 -18.23
CA TRP A 258 15.80 -11.47 -17.36
C TRP A 258 17.09 -11.11 -18.09
N SER A 259 18.11 -10.73 -17.32
CA SER A 259 19.49 -10.82 -17.80
C SER A 259 20.00 -12.25 -17.69
N LYS A 260 21.01 -12.60 -18.50
CA LYS A 260 21.92 -13.70 -18.16
C LYS A 260 22.67 -13.38 -16.87
N LYS A 261 23.32 -14.38 -16.26
CA LYS A 261 24.09 -14.21 -15.02
C LYS A 261 25.19 -13.14 -15.13
N ASN A 262 25.74 -12.93 -16.32
CA ASN A 262 26.73 -11.88 -16.58
C ASN A 262 26.19 -10.45 -16.42
N GLY A 263 24.87 -10.28 -16.29
CA GLY A 263 24.20 -9.02 -16.08
C GLY A 263 24.29 -8.07 -17.28
N LYS A 264 24.52 -8.59 -18.50
CA LYS A 264 24.78 -7.78 -19.70
C LYS A 264 23.91 -8.10 -20.90
N ASP A 265 23.58 -9.37 -21.05
CA ASP A 265 22.81 -9.83 -22.19
C ASP A 265 21.43 -10.24 -21.71
N THR A 266 20.45 -10.02 -22.56
CA THR A 266 19.09 -10.52 -22.36
C THR A 266 19.07 -12.04 -22.43
N ASP A 267 18.36 -12.67 -21.49
CA ASP A 267 17.93 -14.05 -21.63
C ASP A 267 16.56 -14.09 -22.32
N LEU A 268 16.57 -14.26 -23.65
CA LEU A 268 15.35 -14.29 -24.47
C LEU A 268 14.43 -15.48 -24.14
N THR A 269 14.91 -16.48 -23.40
CA THR A 269 14.10 -17.62 -22.96
C THR A 269 13.32 -17.33 -21.67
N LYS A 270 13.68 -16.25 -20.97
CA LYS A 270 13.08 -15.84 -19.68
C LYS A 270 12.38 -14.51 -19.80
N PHE A 271 11.16 -14.56 -20.32
CA PHE A 271 10.25 -13.43 -20.41
C PHE A 271 9.27 -13.42 -19.24
N GLU A 272 9.16 -12.26 -18.60
CA GLU A 272 8.27 -11.98 -17.46
C GLU A 272 7.12 -11.05 -17.84
N GLY A 273 6.95 -10.72 -19.12
CA GLY A 273 5.94 -9.76 -19.56
C GLY A 273 6.52 -8.36 -19.60
N TYR A 274 6.08 -7.58 -20.59
CA TYR A 274 6.21 -6.12 -20.47
C TYR A 274 5.37 -5.64 -19.29
N ARG A 275 5.68 -4.44 -18.77
CA ARG A 275 4.88 -3.80 -17.70
C ARG A 275 3.37 -4.01 -17.94
N GLN A 276 2.62 -4.31 -16.89
CA GLN A 276 1.21 -4.62 -17.06
C GLN A 276 0.43 -3.36 -17.46
N ASN A 277 -0.22 -3.41 -18.63
CA ASN A 277 -1.20 -2.40 -19.04
C ASN A 277 -2.56 -2.70 -18.40
N MET A 278 -2.91 -1.87 -17.41
CA MET A 278 -4.20 -1.89 -16.71
C MET A 278 -5.27 -1.15 -17.53
N ILE A 279 -6.50 -1.68 -17.56
CA ILE A 279 -7.64 -1.22 -18.39
C ILE A 279 -7.93 0.28 -18.21
N SER A 280 -7.91 0.75 -16.97
CA SER A 280 -8.36 2.10 -16.62
C SER A 280 -7.25 2.96 -16.02
N TRP A 281 -5.99 2.67 -16.35
CA TRP A 281 -4.87 3.38 -15.74
C TRP A 281 -4.39 4.52 -16.62
N LYS A 282 -4.33 5.73 -16.06
CA LYS A 282 -3.85 6.94 -16.75
C LYS A 282 -2.45 6.78 -17.36
N TYR A 283 -1.63 5.88 -16.82
CA TYR A 283 -0.27 5.61 -17.29
C TYR A 283 -0.16 4.35 -18.16
N ALA A 284 -1.29 3.76 -18.56
CA ALA A 284 -1.32 2.69 -19.54
C ALA A 284 -0.78 3.18 -20.88
N ASP A 285 -0.25 2.24 -21.64
CA ASP A 285 0.31 2.50 -22.95
C ASP A 285 -0.76 2.85 -23.99
N ASP A 286 -0.33 3.50 -25.06
CA ASP A 286 -1.23 3.90 -26.14
C ASP A 286 -1.74 2.68 -26.92
N PRO A 287 -2.92 2.77 -27.56
CA PRO A 287 -3.43 1.69 -28.38
C PRO A 287 -2.42 1.24 -29.45
N ASN A 288 -2.28 -0.08 -29.63
CA ASN A 288 -1.33 -0.72 -30.55
C ASN A 288 0.16 -0.58 -30.16
N TRP A 289 0.49 -0.29 -28.91
CA TRP A 289 1.88 -0.26 -28.43
C TRP A 289 2.64 -1.56 -28.75
N GLU A 290 1.93 -2.69 -28.87
CA GLU A 290 2.48 -4.01 -29.21
C GLU A 290 3.23 -4.00 -30.55
N LYS A 291 2.87 -3.10 -31.48
CA LYS A 291 3.56 -2.93 -32.77
C LYS A 291 4.98 -2.38 -32.63
N ASN A 292 5.36 -1.91 -31.43
CA ASN A 292 6.67 -1.36 -31.12
C ASN A 292 7.59 -2.33 -30.37
N ILE A 293 7.13 -3.56 -30.11
CA ILE A 293 7.91 -4.60 -29.45
C ILE A 293 9.19 -4.90 -30.23
N GLY A 294 10.32 -4.94 -29.53
CA GLY A 294 11.63 -5.22 -30.11
C GLY A 294 12.24 -4.07 -30.92
N LYS A 295 11.56 -2.93 -31.02
CA LYS A 295 12.13 -1.70 -31.60
C LYS A 295 12.80 -0.88 -30.50
N LYS A 296 13.71 0.01 -30.91
CA LYS A 296 14.27 1.04 -30.01
C LYS A 296 13.14 1.83 -29.36
N GLY A 297 13.13 1.90 -28.03
CA GLY A 297 12.00 2.44 -27.27
C GLY A 297 11.72 1.70 -25.96
N PRO A 298 10.52 1.90 -25.37
CA PRO A 298 10.18 1.37 -24.04
C PRO A 298 9.81 -0.13 -24.04
N TYR A 299 9.95 -0.80 -25.19
CA TYR A 299 9.73 -2.24 -25.39
C TYR A 299 10.90 -2.90 -26.13
N ALA A 300 12.06 -2.24 -26.12
CA ALA A 300 13.29 -2.83 -26.62
C ALA A 300 13.67 -4.05 -25.79
N LYS A 301 14.42 -4.99 -26.36
CA LYS A 301 14.82 -6.22 -25.67
C LYS A 301 16.18 -6.09 -24.97
N SER A 302 16.84 -4.94 -25.06
CA SER A 302 18.19 -4.70 -24.54
C SER A 302 18.28 -3.32 -23.88
N HIS A 303 19.22 -3.13 -22.95
CA HIS A 303 19.46 -1.83 -22.33
C HIS A 303 19.92 -0.74 -23.30
N GLU A 304 20.65 -1.11 -24.37
CA GLU A 304 21.21 -0.17 -25.36
C GLU A 304 20.10 0.49 -26.20
N GLU A 305 19.10 -0.29 -26.57
CA GLU A 305 17.98 0.18 -27.38
C GLU A 305 16.82 0.71 -26.54
N PHE A 306 16.84 0.48 -25.22
CA PHE A 306 15.78 0.87 -24.33
C PHE A 306 15.77 2.38 -24.06
N LEU A 307 14.59 2.99 -24.21
CA LEU A 307 14.34 4.41 -23.91
C LEU A 307 13.16 4.55 -22.95
N GLU A 308 13.38 5.26 -21.84
CA GLU A 308 12.40 5.58 -20.81
C GLU A 308 11.34 6.60 -21.29
N THR A 309 10.49 6.21 -22.24
CA THR A 309 9.52 7.11 -22.88
C THR A 309 8.08 6.69 -22.65
N GLY A 310 7.18 7.66 -22.55
CA GLY A 310 5.75 7.45 -22.33
C GLY A 310 5.31 7.64 -20.88
N ARG A 311 3.99 7.68 -20.69
CA ARG A 311 3.33 8.10 -19.45
C ARG A 311 3.79 7.33 -18.21
N PHE A 312 3.98 6.01 -18.33
CA PHE A 312 4.51 5.19 -17.23
C PHE A 312 5.89 5.65 -16.76
N TRP A 313 6.82 5.87 -17.69
CA TRP A 313 8.19 6.24 -17.35
C TRP A 313 8.29 7.67 -16.82
N GLU A 314 7.47 8.58 -17.34
CA GLU A 314 7.32 9.93 -16.79
C GLU A 314 6.86 9.90 -15.33
N ARG A 315 5.91 9.02 -14.99
CA ARG A 315 5.51 8.77 -13.59
C ARG A 315 6.68 8.22 -12.77
N GLU A 316 7.31 7.13 -13.23
CA GLU A 316 8.40 6.45 -12.51
C GLU A 316 9.59 7.37 -12.19
N MET A 317 9.91 8.29 -13.11
CA MET A 317 10.96 9.31 -12.93
C MET A 317 10.50 10.52 -12.11
N GLY A 318 9.20 10.63 -11.82
CA GLY A 318 8.59 11.75 -11.13
C GLY A 318 8.94 11.83 -9.64
N LYS A 319 8.90 13.05 -9.10
CA LYS A 319 9.23 13.35 -7.70
C LYS A 319 8.31 12.62 -6.71
N LYS A 320 7.04 12.41 -7.08
CA LYS A 320 6.05 11.67 -6.30
C LYS A 320 6.47 10.20 -6.12
N GLU A 321 6.98 9.54 -7.17
CA GLU A 321 7.54 8.18 -7.06
C GLU A 321 8.82 8.12 -6.23
N GLU A 322 9.70 9.12 -6.39
CA GLU A 322 10.89 9.25 -5.55
C GLU A 322 10.51 9.33 -4.06
N TRP A 323 9.53 10.16 -3.72
CA TRP A 323 9.05 10.28 -2.34
C TRP A 323 8.42 9.00 -1.77
N ARG A 324 7.72 8.23 -2.63
CA ARG A 324 7.11 6.96 -2.24
C ARG A 324 8.14 5.88 -1.96
N ARG A 325 9.18 5.76 -2.79
CA ARG A 325 10.05 4.58 -2.85
C ARG A 325 11.54 4.82 -2.62
N GLU A 326 12.00 6.06 -2.58
CA GLU A 326 13.42 6.40 -2.38
C GLU A 326 13.64 7.26 -1.12
N GLY A 327 14.79 7.08 -0.46
CA GLY A 327 15.15 7.83 0.75
C GLY A 327 14.12 7.73 1.88
N GLY A 328 13.73 8.86 2.47
CA GLY A 328 12.65 8.94 3.46
C GLY A 328 13.07 8.76 4.93
N LYS A 329 12.08 8.74 5.84
CA LYS A 329 12.28 8.78 7.30
C LYS A 329 12.97 7.55 7.90
N GLU A 330 13.04 6.45 7.15
CA GLU A 330 13.74 5.23 7.54
C GLU A 330 15.11 5.08 6.85
N GLY A 331 15.54 6.10 6.10
CA GLY A 331 16.82 6.15 5.38
C GLY A 331 16.79 5.62 3.94
N PHE A 332 15.81 4.77 3.61
CA PHE A 332 15.56 4.26 2.26
C PHE A 332 14.13 3.70 2.15
N GLY A 333 13.65 3.47 0.93
CA GLY A 333 12.32 2.93 0.67
C GLY A 333 11.17 3.95 0.79
N GLY A 334 11.50 5.23 0.96
CA GLY A 334 10.56 6.35 0.92
C GLY A 334 9.48 6.28 1.99
N ASP A 335 8.34 6.90 1.69
CA ASP A 335 7.17 6.83 2.56
C ASP A 335 6.59 5.41 2.63
N ASN A 336 6.71 4.58 1.59
CA ASN A 336 6.26 3.19 1.63
C ASN A 336 6.93 2.42 2.77
N HIS A 337 8.24 2.57 2.94
CA HIS A 337 8.93 1.96 4.07
C HIS A 337 8.52 2.56 5.41
N TYR A 338 8.35 3.89 5.47
CA TYR A 338 7.89 4.55 6.69
C TYR A 338 6.51 4.05 7.14
N VAL A 339 5.50 4.05 6.26
CA VAL A 339 4.15 3.63 6.61
C VAL A 339 4.12 2.16 7.02
N THR A 340 4.81 1.28 6.27
CA THR A 340 4.89 -0.15 6.57
C THR A 340 5.50 -0.38 7.95
N LYS A 341 6.66 0.23 8.22
CA LYS A 341 7.38 0.03 9.48
C LYS A 341 6.68 0.67 10.67
N GLU A 342 5.99 1.78 10.45
CA GLU A 342 5.20 2.41 11.50
C GLU A 342 4.00 1.55 11.91
N LEU A 343 3.27 0.95 10.95
CA LEU A 343 2.20 0.01 11.27
C LEU A 343 2.71 -1.22 12.03
N MET A 344 3.86 -1.78 11.64
CA MET A 344 4.50 -2.86 12.41
C MET A 344 4.86 -2.45 13.84
N ARG A 345 5.37 -1.21 14.04
CA ARG A 345 5.62 -0.67 15.40
C ARG A 345 4.34 -0.57 16.21
N PHE A 346 3.24 -0.14 15.60
CA PHE A 346 1.94 -0.07 16.29
C PHE A 346 1.44 -1.45 16.71
N VAL A 347 1.61 -2.48 15.89
CA VAL A 347 1.29 -3.88 16.29
C VAL A 347 2.17 -4.35 17.45
N GLN A 348 3.49 -4.17 17.35
CA GLN A 348 4.45 -4.51 18.42
C GLN A 348 4.12 -3.81 19.74
N TYR A 349 3.68 -2.57 19.67
CA TYR A 349 3.37 -1.76 20.84
C TYR A 349 1.97 -2.05 21.40
N GLY A 350 0.99 -2.22 20.52
CA GLY A 350 -0.42 -2.38 20.87
C GLY A 350 -0.77 -3.74 21.43
N LEU A 351 -0.17 -4.82 20.93
CA LEU A 351 -0.43 -6.18 21.43
C LEU A 351 -0.17 -6.30 22.94
N PRO A 352 1.01 -5.92 23.47
CA PRO A 352 1.27 -5.97 24.90
C PRO A 352 0.36 -5.08 25.76
N ILE A 353 -0.08 -3.95 25.23
CA ILE A 353 -0.94 -3.00 25.96
C ILE A 353 -2.37 -3.55 26.09
N GLN A 354 -2.88 -4.13 25.01
CA GLN A 354 -4.24 -4.65 24.96
C GLN A 354 -4.37 -6.01 25.65
N LEU A 355 -3.35 -6.86 25.54
CA LEU A 355 -3.35 -8.20 26.12
C LEU A 355 -2.87 -8.25 27.58
N LYS A 356 -2.60 -7.09 28.20
CA LYS A 356 -2.11 -7.05 29.57
C LYS A 356 -3.14 -7.68 30.52
N LYS A 357 -2.84 -8.89 30.99
CA LYS A 357 -3.33 -9.37 32.30
C LYS A 357 -2.46 -8.72 33.37
N LEU A 358 -3.09 -8.30 34.47
CA LEU A 358 -2.47 -7.43 35.48
C LEU A 358 -1.12 -7.96 36.03
N ASP A 359 -0.87 -9.28 35.95
CA ASP A 359 0.26 -9.94 36.63
C ASP A 359 1.17 -10.82 35.73
N THR A 360 1.15 -10.68 34.40
CA THR A 360 2.04 -11.47 33.51
C THR A 360 3.08 -10.61 32.78
N PRO A 361 4.29 -11.14 32.50
CA PRO A 361 5.21 -10.48 31.58
C PRO A 361 4.52 -10.25 30.23
N TYR A 362 4.92 -9.18 29.52
CA TYR A 362 4.37 -8.88 28.21
C TYR A 362 4.43 -10.12 27.29
N PRO A 363 3.44 -10.31 26.40
CA PRO A 363 3.48 -11.40 25.43
C PRO A 363 4.82 -11.42 24.68
N GLU A 364 5.36 -12.61 24.41
CA GLU A 364 6.54 -12.74 23.56
C GLU A 364 6.26 -12.13 22.20
N LEU A 365 7.09 -11.21 21.71
CA LEU A 365 6.91 -10.60 20.41
C LEU A 365 7.97 -11.09 19.42
N GLY A 366 7.56 -11.36 18.19
CA GLY A 366 8.51 -11.51 17.09
C GLY A 366 9.20 -10.18 16.76
N PRO A 367 10.41 -10.18 16.22
CA PRO A 367 11.08 -8.94 15.82
C PRO A 367 10.38 -8.28 14.62
N ILE A 368 10.69 -7.00 14.39
CA ILE A 368 10.57 -6.39 13.06
C ILE A 368 11.83 -6.77 12.29
N GLN A 369 11.67 -7.63 11.30
CA GLN A 369 12.72 -8.15 10.42
C GLN A 369 13.19 -7.08 9.43
N LYS A 370 14.33 -7.37 8.79
CA LYS A 370 14.77 -6.59 7.63
C LYS A 370 13.75 -6.72 6.48
N PRO A 371 13.62 -5.69 5.64
CA PRO A 371 12.68 -5.73 4.53
C PRO A 371 13.09 -6.75 3.46
N TYR A 372 12.11 -7.33 2.79
CA TYR A 372 12.28 -8.04 1.54
C TYR A 372 12.30 -7.03 0.39
N ILE A 373 13.32 -7.09 -0.47
CA ILE A 373 13.53 -6.13 -1.55
C ILE A 373 13.57 -6.86 -2.90
N SER A 374 12.66 -6.51 -3.80
CA SER A 374 12.57 -7.01 -5.19
C SER A 374 11.58 -6.14 -6.00
N THR A 375 11.30 -6.49 -7.26
CA THR A 375 10.29 -5.86 -8.13
C THR A 375 8.88 -6.40 -7.84
N TYR A 376 8.27 -5.92 -6.76
CA TYR A 376 6.90 -6.26 -6.39
C TYR A 376 5.88 -5.33 -7.06
N SER A 377 4.79 -5.91 -7.55
CA SER A 377 3.82 -5.20 -8.39
C SER A 377 2.93 -4.21 -7.63
N LEU A 378 2.46 -4.56 -6.43
CA LEU A 378 1.63 -3.65 -5.61
C LEU A 378 2.30 -2.31 -5.30
N PRO A 379 3.52 -2.27 -4.72
CA PRO A 379 4.19 -1.00 -4.44
C PRO A 379 4.59 -0.24 -5.71
N THR A 380 4.70 -0.91 -6.86
CA THR A 380 5.07 -0.28 -8.15
C THR A 380 3.85 0.35 -8.85
N TYR A 381 2.79 -0.43 -9.05
CA TYR A 381 1.69 -0.08 -9.95
C TYR A 381 0.51 0.61 -9.28
N THR A 382 0.45 0.65 -7.95
CA THR A 382 -0.58 1.43 -7.24
C THR A 382 -0.24 2.91 -7.20
N ASN A 383 -1.24 3.78 -7.35
CA ASN A 383 -1.14 5.21 -7.13
C ASN A 383 -1.53 5.55 -5.69
N ALA A 384 -0.75 5.07 -4.72
CA ALA A 384 -1.02 5.20 -3.28
C ALA A 384 0.26 5.01 -2.45
N LEU A 385 0.29 5.41 -1.18
CA LEU A 385 1.30 4.85 -0.29
C LEU A 385 0.99 3.38 -0.03
N CYS A 386 1.95 2.49 -0.24
CA CYS A 386 1.76 1.05 -0.09
C CYS A 386 2.47 0.56 1.19
N ALA A 387 1.67 0.22 2.20
CA ALA A 387 2.11 -0.48 3.39
C ALA A 387 2.03 -1.99 3.14
N PHE A 388 3.07 -2.58 2.54
CA PHE A 388 3.13 -4.02 2.27
C PHE A 388 3.82 -4.74 3.42
N ILE A 389 3.02 -5.46 4.22
CA ILE A 389 3.48 -6.12 5.44
C ILE A 389 3.35 -7.63 5.31
N GLU A 390 4.48 -8.30 5.51
CA GLU A 390 4.50 -9.69 5.93
C GLU A 390 4.23 -9.70 7.43
N ILE A 391 2.97 -9.87 7.83
CA ILE A 391 2.48 -9.58 9.19
C ILE A 391 2.84 -10.68 10.20
N GLY A 392 3.37 -11.80 9.72
CA GLY A 392 3.77 -12.94 10.53
C GLY A 392 4.27 -14.09 9.67
N TYR A 393 4.57 -15.21 10.34
CA TYR A 393 4.97 -16.43 9.67
C TYR A 393 3.97 -17.56 9.91
N VAL A 394 3.51 -18.23 8.85
CA VAL A 394 2.42 -19.22 8.91
C VAL A 394 2.75 -20.45 9.76
N ASN A 395 4.04 -20.80 9.83
CA ASN A 395 4.56 -21.95 10.59
C ASN A 395 5.18 -21.53 11.94
N ARG A 396 4.86 -20.34 12.45
CA ARG A 396 5.25 -19.88 13.79
C ARG A 396 4.01 -19.72 14.65
N SER A 397 3.85 -20.63 15.61
CA SER A 397 2.66 -20.70 16.48
C SER A 397 2.37 -19.38 17.20
N ARG A 398 3.41 -18.66 17.64
CA ARG A 398 3.28 -17.33 18.24
C ARG A 398 2.64 -16.33 17.28
N ASP A 399 3.16 -16.25 16.05
CA ASP A 399 2.67 -15.28 15.06
C ASP A 399 1.23 -15.63 14.66
N ILE A 400 0.96 -16.90 14.35
CA ILE A 400 -0.40 -17.36 14.04
C ILE A 400 -1.37 -17.10 15.19
N LYS A 401 -0.96 -17.31 16.45
CA LYS A 401 -1.80 -16.98 17.61
C LYS A 401 -2.23 -15.51 17.60
N TYR A 402 -1.33 -14.57 17.32
CA TYR A 402 -1.70 -13.15 17.27
C TYR A 402 -2.61 -12.79 16.11
N LEU A 403 -2.49 -13.51 15.00
CA LEU A 403 -3.30 -13.28 13.80
C LEU A 403 -4.66 -13.96 13.83
N THR A 404 -4.83 -14.99 14.66
CA THR A 404 -6.06 -15.80 14.75
C THR A 404 -6.79 -15.58 16.06
N GLN A 405 -6.14 -15.82 17.19
CA GLN A 405 -6.74 -15.74 18.52
C GLN A 405 -6.75 -14.30 19.08
N ASN A 406 -5.70 -13.51 18.80
CA ASN A 406 -5.61 -12.09 19.19
C ASN A 406 -5.78 -11.14 17.99
N LYS A 407 -6.60 -11.58 17.04
CA LYS A 407 -6.83 -10.90 15.76
C LYS A 407 -7.39 -9.49 15.96
N LYS A 408 -8.31 -9.32 16.91
CA LYS A 408 -8.93 -8.02 17.22
C LYS A 408 -7.89 -7.03 17.73
N GLU A 409 -7.00 -7.44 18.63
CA GLU A 409 -5.94 -6.58 19.17
C GLU A 409 -4.91 -6.19 18.10
N THR A 410 -4.57 -7.12 17.21
CA THR A 410 -3.75 -6.85 16.03
C THR A 410 -4.45 -5.84 15.11
N ALA A 411 -5.74 -6.02 14.84
CA ALA A 411 -6.52 -5.14 13.98
C ALA A 411 -6.68 -3.73 14.55
N ILE A 412 -6.96 -3.60 15.85
CA ILE A 412 -6.98 -2.30 16.55
C ILE A 412 -5.63 -1.60 16.42
N SER A 413 -4.53 -2.33 16.62
CA SER A 413 -3.18 -1.76 16.50
C SER A 413 -2.91 -1.21 15.10
N LEU A 414 -3.27 -1.97 14.05
CA LEU A 414 -3.16 -1.52 12.67
C LEU A 414 -4.04 -0.29 12.41
N ALA A 415 -5.31 -0.29 12.84
CA ALA A 415 -6.24 0.81 12.63
C ALA A 415 -5.80 2.11 13.33
N VAL A 416 -5.32 2.02 14.58
CA VAL A 416 -4.73 3.15 15.31
C VAL A 416 -3.46 3.65 14.62
N GLY A 417 -2.64 2.74 14.11
CA GLY A 417 -1.46 3.09 13.30
C GLY A 417 -1.84 3.85 12.03
N ILE A 418 -2.85 3.39 11.30
CA ILE A 418 -3.38 4.07 10.10
C ILE A 418 -3.85 5.49 10.46
N TYR A 419 -4.65 5.63 11.51
CA TYR A 419 -5.05 6.95 12.01
C TYR A 419 -3.85 7.86 12.30
N SER A 420 -2.84 7.33 12.99
CA SER A 420 -1.61 8.08 13.29
C SER A 420 -0.83 8.50 12.04
N LEU A 421 -0.92 7.77 10.93
CA LEU A 421 -0.27 8.17 9.67
C LEU A 421 -0.96 9.39 9.05
N PHE A 422 -2.27 9.57 9.25
CA PHE A 422 -3.04 10.69 8.71
C PHE A 422 -2.94 11.95 9.58
N VAL A 423 -3.14 11.82 10.89
CA VAL A 423 -3.24 12.99 11.79
C VAL A 423 -2.18 13.05 12.87
N GLY A 424 -1.38 12.00 13.03
CA GLY A 424 -0.41 11.88 14.11
C GLY A 424 -1.02 11.40 15.41
N LEU A 425 -0.17 10.91 16.32
CA LEU A 425 -0.56 10.46 17.64
C LEU A 425 0.59 10.68 18.63
N ASP A 426 0.33 11.34 19.76
CA ASP A 426 1.33 11.41 20.84
C ASP A 426 1.28 10.11 21.65
N VAL A 427 2.16 9.17 21.29
CA VAL A 427 2.18 7.81 21.85
C VAL A 427 2.80 7.79 23.25
N LYS A 428 2.19 7.03 24.18
CA LYS A 428 2.73 6.84 25.54
C LYS A 428 4.08 6.12 25.47
N LYS A 429 5.09 6.61 26.17
CA LYS A 429 6.38 5.92 26.27
C LYS A 429 6.26 4.71 27.20
N LYS A 430 6.80 3.55 26.79
CA LYS A 430 6.84 2.31 27.59
C LYS A 430 8.25 1.74 27.55
N LEU A 431 9.06 2.04 28.56
CA LEU A 431 10.51 1.77 28.54
C LEU A 431 10.91 0.31 28.26
N ASN A 432 10.02 -0.65 28.52
CA ASN A 432 10.33 -2.09 28.44
C ASN A 432 9.88 -2.75 27.12
N LEU A 433 9.43 -2.00 26.11
CA LEU A 433 9.06 -2.55 24.81
C LEU A 433 10.18 -2.31 23.78
N PRO A 434 10.49 -3.28 22.90
CA PRO A 434 11.59 -3.17 21.94
C PRO A 434 11.30 -2.17 20.81
N TYR A 435 10.02 -1.93 20.51
CA TYR A 435 9.61 -1.05 19.43
C TYR A 435 8.57 -0.04 19.94
N HIS A 436 8.81 1.23 19.63
CA HIS A 436 7.87 2.32 19.89
C HIS A 436 7.45 2.96 18.56
N PRO A 437 6.15 3.16 18.32
CA PRO A 437 5.70 3.97 17.21
C PRO A 437 6.23 5.39 17.36
N LYS A 438 6.60 6.00 16.23
CA LYS A 438 7.01 7.40 16.15
C LYS A 438 5.81 8.34 16.30
N GLY A 439 4.62 7.90 15.90
CA GLY A 439 3.38 8.67 16.00
C GLY A 439 3.30 9.87 15.05
N LYS A 440 4.21 9.96 14.07
CA LYS A 440 4.29 11.13 13.16
C LYS A 440 3.41 10.91 11.93
N LYS A 441 2.60 11.91 11.57
CA LYS A 441 1.87 11.89 10.29
C LYS A 441 2.82 11.87 9.09
N VAL A 442 2.33 11.30 7.99
CA VAL A 442 2.93 11.44 6.67
C VAL A 442 2.74 12.89 6.20
N ASN A 443 3.67 13.37 5.37
CA ASN A 443 3.48 14.65 4.69
C ASN A 443 2.59 14.41 3.47
N TRP A 444 1.27 14.36 3.67
CA TRP A 444 0.29 14.10 2.60
C TRP A 444 0.21 15.24 1.58
N GLU A 445 0.46 16.48 2.02
CA GLU A 445 0.38 17.68 1.19
C GLU A 445 1.31 17.62 -0.03
N ARG A 446 2.47 16.96 0.10
CA ARG A 446 3.41 16.80 -1.03
C ARG A 446 2.86 15.95 -2.17
N TYR A 447 1.84 15.13 -1.93
CA TYR A 447 1.25 14.30 -2.97
C TYR A 447 0.19 15.02 -3.79
N GLU A 448 -0.31 16.18 -3.35
CA GLU A 448 -1.30 16.98 -4.09
C GLU A 448 -2.42 16.08 -4.67
N THR A 449 -2.64 16.14 -5.99
CA THR A 449 -3.63 15.35 -6.75
C THR A 449 -3.13 13.97 -7.19
N TYR A 450 -1.93 13.54 -6.79
CA TYR A 450 -1.30 12.30 -7.27
C TYR A 450 -2.21 11.06 -7.16
N PHE A 451 -2.95 10.94 -6.05
CA PHE A 451 -3.85 9.82 -5.81
C PHE A 451 -5.12 9.89 -6.65
N ASP A 452 -5.46 11.06 -7.19
CA ASP A 452 -6.64 11.28 -8.03
C ASP A 452 -6.31 11.17 -9.54
N GLU A 453 -5.03 11.30 -9.91
CA GLU A 453 -4.46 11.18 -11.26
C GLU A 453 -4.36 9.72 -11.75
N VAL A 454 -5.45 8.94 -11.64
CA VAL A 454 -5.39 7.48 -11.84
C VAL A 454 -6.19 6.98 -13.04
N LEU A 455 -7.24 7.71 -13.45
CA LEU A 455 -8.09 7.40 -14.60
C LEU A 455 -7.79 8.34 -15.77
#